data_AF-A0A965EPJ0-F1
#
_entry.id   AF-A0A965EPJ0-F1
#
_cell.length_a   1.000
_cell.length_b   1.000
_cell.length_c   1.000
_cell.angle_alpha   90.00
_cell.angle_beta   90.00
_cell.angle_gamma   90.00
#
_symmetry.space_group_name_H-M   'P 1'
#
loop_
_entity.id
_entity.type
_entity.pdbx_description
1 polymer ?
#
loop_
_entity_poly.entity_id
_entity_poly.type
_entity_poly.pdbx_seq_one_letter_code
_entity_poly.pdbx_strand_id
1 'polypeptide(L)' 'MFCRNASQRRHRHCHRPRGTDLGDFEVRRVLPFAKRREVGPFVFFYHMGPVVFGPGKGVSVRPHPHIGLA' A
#
# COMPACT_ATOMS: atom_id res chain seq x y z
N MET A 1 -2.03 -10.54 -2.03
CA MET A 1 -2.86 -11.61 -1.43
C MET A 1 -4.25 -11.04 -1.14
N PHE A 2 -5.09 -10.89 -2.18
CA PHE A 2 -6.42 -10.30 -2.04
C PHE A 2 -7.44 -11.41 -1.78
N CYS A 3 -8.30 -11.19 -0.79
CA CYS A 3 -9.23 -12.18 -0.28
C CYS A 3 -10.21 -12.59 -1.39
N ARG A 4 -9.98 -13.75 -2.03
CA ARG A 4 -10.87 -14.28 -3.07
C ARG A 4 -11.95 -15.22 -2.52
N ASN A 5 -11.93 -15.59 -1.24
CA ASN A 5 -12.95 -16.47 -0.65
C ASN A 5 -13.22 -16.12 0.82
N ALA A 6 -14.49 -15.75 1.08
CA ALA A 6 -14.99 -15.19 2.34
C ALA A 6 -15.56 -16.25 3.30
N SER A 7 -15.06 -17.50 3.28
CA SER A 7 -15.69 -18.58 4.06
C SER A 7 -15.06 -18.87 5.43
N GLN A 8 -13.80 -18.50 5.74
CA GLN A 8 -13.19 -18.85 7.03
C GLN A 8 -12.27 -17.75 7.61
N ARG A 9 -12.75 -17.06 8.65
CA ARG A 9 -12.06 -16.43 9.84
C ARG A 9 -12.78 -15.14 10.28
N ARG A 10 -13.28 -15.11 11.52
CA ARG A 10 -14.17 -14.07 12.11
C ARG A 10 -13.57 -12.65 12.26
N HIS A 11 -12.30 -12.43 11.90
CA HIS A 11 -11.62 -11.13 12.03
C HIS A 11 -11.01 -10.62 10.71
N ARG A 12 -11.64 -10.91 9.56
CA ARG A 12 -11.17 -10.42 8.27
C ARG A 12 -11.90 -9.14 7.88
N HIS A 13 -11.18 -8.03 7.90
CA HIS A 13 -11.65 -6.80 7.26
C HIS A 13 -11.03 -6.69 5.86
N CYS A 14 -11.85 -6.89 4.83
CA CYS A 14 -11.41 -6.82 3.45
C CYS A 14 -11.86 -5.49 2.84
N HIS A 15 -10.91 -4.72 2.34
CA HIS A 15 -11.16 -3.49 1.59
C HIS A 15 -10.37 -3.54 0.27
N ARG A 16 -10.93 -2.94 -0.78
CA ARG A 16 -10.26 -2.79 -2.07
C ARG A 16 -9.32 -1.57 -1.99
N PRO A 17 -7.99 -1.76 -2.11
CA PRO A 17 -7.03 -0.67 -2.07
C PRO A 17 -7.30 0.36 -3.16
N ARG A 18 -7.02 1.62 -2.86
CA ARG A 18 -7.15 2.74 -3.81
C ARG A 18 -5.81 3.07 -4.44
N GLY A 19 -5.85 3.50 -5.69
CA GLY A 19 -4.70 4.06 -6.41
C GLY A 19 -4.18 5.32 -5.73
N THR A 20 -2.87 5.50 -5.74
CA THR A 20 -2.20 6.72 -5.26
C THR A 20 -1.01 6.97 -6.17
N ASP A 21 -1.00 8.15 -6.76
CA ASP A 21 0.07 8.61 -7.64
C ASP A 21 1.26 9.13 -6.81
N LEU A 22 2.47 8.66 -7.14
CA LEU A 22 3.74 9.13 -6.56
C LEU A 22 4.51 10.10 -7.49
N GLY A 23 3.97 10.39 -8.68
CA GLY A 23 4.57 11.16 -9.76
C GLY A 23 4.80 10.28 -10.98
N ASP A 24 5.86 9.47 -10.94
CA ASP A 24 6.25 8.59 -12.06
C ASP A 24 5.65 7.17 -11.95
N PHE A 25 4.92 6.88 -10.86
CA PHE A 25 4.46 5.54 -10.54
C PHE A 25 3.19 5.54 -9.68
N GLU A 26 2.24 4.65 -9.98
CA GLU A 26 1.04 4.45 -9.18
C GLU A 26 1.20 3.27 -8.22
N VAL A 27 0.82 3.50 -6.96
CA VAL A 27 0.77 2.45 -5.92
C VAL A 27 -0.65 2.22 -5.44
N ARG A 28 -0.91 1.03 -4.91
CA ARG A 28 -2.19 0.71 -4.27
C ARG A 28 -2.08 0.83 -2.75
N ARG A 29 -2.69 1.86 -2.17
CA ARG A 29 -2.71 2.09 -0.72
C ARG A 29 -3.66 1.13 -0.02
N VAL A 30 -3.12 0.30 0.86
CA VAL A 30 -3.87 -0.62 1.71
C VAL A 30 -4.13 -0.01 3.09
N LEU A 31 -3.14 0.70 3.66
CA LEU A 31 -3.25 1.47 4.91
C LEU A 31 -2.62 2.86 4.75
N PRO A 32 -3.14 3.90 5.40
CA PRO A 32 -4.40 3.93 6.17
C PRO A 32 -5.64 4.04 5.26
N PHE A 33 -6.79 3.59 5.74
CA PHE A 33 -8.10 3.89 5.16
C PHE A 33 -9.15 4.13 6.25
N ALA A 34 -10.33 4.64 5.86
CA ALA A 34 -11.33 5.17 6.80
C ALA A 34 -11.71 4.20 7.94
N LYS A 35 -11.77 2.89 7.68
CA LYS A 35 -12.18 1.88 8.66
C LYS A 35 -11.01 1.24 9.42
N ARG A 36 -9.76 1.49 9.01
CA ARG A 36 -8.55 0.96 9.66
C ARG A 36 -7.35 1.84 9.33
N ARG A 37 -6.82 2.51 10.36
CA ARG A 37 -5.65 3.39 10.21
C ARG A 37 -4.32 2.64 10.36
N GLU A 38 -4.29 1.59 11.18
CA GLU A 38 -3.08 0.82 11.48
C GLU A 38 -3.38 -0.66 11.74
N VAL A 39 -2.34 -1.49 11.73
CA VAL A 39 -2.36 -2.88 12.21
C VAL A 39 -1.11 -3.09 13.07
N GLY A 40 -1.26 -3.05 14.40
CA GLY A 40 -0.10 -3.05 15.29
C GLY A 40 0.83 -1.86 14.95
N PRO A 41 2.15 -2.07 14.78
CA PRO A 41 3.08 -1.00 14.43
C PRO A 41 2.98 -0.53 12.96
N PHE A 42 2.17 -1.18 12.12
CA PHE A 42 2.08 -0.86 10.69
C PHE A 42 1.06 0.24 10.42
N VAL A 43 1.52 1.47 10.23
CA VAL A 43 0.69 2.67 9.96
C VAL A 43 0.60 3.05 8.48
N PHE A 44 1.53 2.58 7.65
CA PHE A 44 1.51 2.75 6.19
C PHE A 44 1.74 1.41 5.50
N PHE A 45 0.91 1.09 4.50
CA PHE A 45 1.11 -0.10 3.68
C PHE A 45 0.64 0.12 2.25
N TYR A 46 1.56 -0.03 1.30
CA TYR A 46 1.33 0.14 -0.13
C TYR A 46 1.75 -1.12 -0.88
N HIS A 47 0.98 -1.48 -1.89
CA HIS A 47 1.39 -2.48 -2.87
C HIS A 47 1.89 -1.78 -4.14
N MET A 48 3.15 -2.02 -4.46
CA MET A 48 3.81 -1.50 -5.65
C MET A 48 3.76 -2.56 -6.76
N GLY A 49 3.23 -2.20 -7.93
CA GLY A 49 3.22 -3.06 -9.11
C GLY A 49 1.99 -3.98 -9.25
N PRO A 50 2.08 -5.01 -10.13
CA PRO A 50 3.29 -5.51 -10.80
C PRO A 50 3.82 -4.54 -11.87
N VAL A 51 5.15 -4.38 -11.93
CA VAL A 51 5.82 -3.52 -12.91
C VAL A 51 7.20 -4.11 -13.23
N VAL A 52 7.63 -3.97 -14.49
CA VAL A 52 9.00 -4.24 -14.93
C VAL A 52 9.61 -2.92 -15.37
N PHE A 53 10.75 -2.56 -14.81
CA PHE A 53 11.49 -1.37 -15.22
C PHE A 53 12.56 -1.75 -16.24
N GLY A 54 12.66 -0.99 -17.32
CA GLY A 54 13.78 -1.09 -18.25
C GLY A 54 15.08 -0.54 -17.65
N PRO A 55 16.24 -0.79 -18.28
CA PRO A 55 17.53 -0.25 -17.82
C PRO A 55 17.47 1.28 -17.67
N GLY A 56 17.92 1.78 -16.51
CA GLY A 56 17.91 3.22 -16.20
C GLY A 56 16.53 3.81 -15.86
N LYS A 57 15.47 3.00 -15.78
CA LYS A 57 14.14 3.41 -15.31
C LYS A 57 13.89 2.88 -13.90
N GLY A 58 13.13 3.63 -13.12
CA GLY A 58 12.77 3.27 -11.75
C GLY A 58 11.71 4.21 -11.19
N VAL A 59 11.42 4.05 -9.90
CA VAL A 59 10.52 4.95 -9.17
C VAL A 59 11.35 6.06 -8.55
N SER A 60 11.01 7.31 -8.85
CA SER A 60 11.55 8.47 -8.14
C SER A 60 10.51 8.97 -7.14
N VAL A 61 10.85 8.92 -5.85
CA VAL A 61 10.01 9.50 -4.80
C VAL A 61 10.62 10.83 -4.39
N ARG A 62 9.82 11.89 -4.49
CA ARG A 62 10.28 13.26 -4.14
C ARG A 62 10.76 13.32 -2.68
N PRO A 63 11.82 14.08 -2.38
CA PRO A 63 12.32 14.23 -1.01
C PRO A 63 11.21 14.69 -0.06
N HIS A 64 11.06 14.00 1.08
CA HIS A 64 10.14 14.37 2.15
C HIS A 64 10.61 13.79 3.50
N PRO A 65 10.39 14.51 4.62
CA PRO A 65 10.86 14.06 5.93
C PRO A 65 9.93 13.01 6.56
N HIS A 66 10.52 12.14 7.40
CA HIS A 66 9.81 11.24 8.29
C HIS A 66 10.28 11.45 9.74
N ILE A 67 9.37 11.28 10.70
CA ILE A 67 9.65 11.34 12.14
C ILE A 67 8.84 10.25 12.86
N GLY A 68 9.45 9.56 13.82
CA GLY A 68 8.76 8.56 14.65
C GLY A 68 8.32 7.29 13.90
N LEU A 69 8.96 6.96 12.78
CA LEU A 69 8.73 5.75 11.99
C LEU A 69 10.04 4.95 11.90
N ALA A 70 9.95 3.62 11.77
CA ALA A 70 11.08 2.69 11.61
C ALA A 70 10.69 1.49 10.75
#